data_AF-A0A519TUW0-F1
#
_entry.id   AF-A0A519TUW0-F1
#
_cell.length_a   1.000
_cell.length_b   1.000
_cell.length_c   1.000
_cell.angle_alpha   90.00
_cell.angle_beta   90.00
_cell.angle_gamma   90.00
#
_symmetry.space_group_name_H-M   'P 1'
#
loop_
_entity.id
_entity.type
_entity.pdbx_description
1 polymer ?
#
loop_
_entity_poly.entity_id
_entity_poly.type
_entity_poly.pdbx_seq_one_letter_code
_entity_poly.pdbx_strand_id
1 'polypeptide(L)'
;MQPSTPAQQRVDILIRRADRDMQVAELIVRSSPHLYEDAGFHCQQAVEKYLKAVLITAGLPAPFTHSLVVLMISLCQAGIITFMQDETDEATVLTDFAVGLRYELTTPPASPRPTCWR
;
A
#
# COMPACT_ATOMS: atom_id res chain seq x y z
N MET A 1 -1.65 -23.94 25.77
CA MET A 1 -1.66 -22.85 24.78
C MET A 1 -2.07 -23.47 23.45
N GLN A 2 -3.25 -23.14 22.92
CA GLN A 2 -3.67 -23.73 21.65
C GLN A 2 -2.80 -23.18 20.51
N PRO A 3 -2.47 -23.99 19.48
CA PRO A 3 -1.72 -23.51 18.32
C PRO A 3 -2.52 -22.44 17.57
N SER A 4 -1.83 -21.40 17.12
CA SER A 4 -2.42 -20.32 16.32
C SER A 4 -3.03 -20.85 15.03
N THR A 5 -4.21 -20.38 14.65
CA THR A 5 -4.85 -20.73 13.38
C THR A 5 -4.04 -20.20 12.18
N PRO A 6 -4.23 -20.75 10.96
CA PRO A 6 -3.56 -20.23 9.77
C PRO A 6 -3.84 -18.75 9.50
N ALA A 7 -5.03 -18.26 9.86
CA ALA A 7 -5.38 -16.85 9.76
C ALA A 7 -4.56 -15.99 10.74
N GLN A 8 -4.41 -16.44 11.99
CA GLN A 8 -3.59 -15.77 13.00
C GLN A 8 -2.12 -15.70 12.57
N GLN A 9 -1.57 -16.80 12.03
CA GLN A 9 -0.20 -16.81 11.50
C GLN A 9 0.00 -15.82 10.35
N ARG A 10 -0.98 -15.68 9.46
CA ARG A 10 -0.94 -14.70 8.36
C ARG A 10 -0.96 -13.28 8.88
N VAL A 11 -1.82 -12.98 9.85
CA VAL A 11 -1.90 -11.67 10.51
C VAL A 11 -0.56 -11.32 11.16
N ASP A 12 0.03 -12.25 11.92
CA ASP A 12 1.33 -12.06 12.56
C ASP A 12 2.44 -11.77 11.55
N ILE A 13 2.45 -12.46 10.40
CA ILE A 13 3.41 -12.22 9.33
C ILE A 13 3.21 -10.83 8.71
N LEU A 14 1.97 -10.41 8.50
CA LEU A 14 1.64 -9.11 7.93
C LEU A 14 2.08 -7.98 8.86
N ILE A 15 1.75 -8.06 10.15
CA ILE A 15 2.14 -7.05 11.15
C ILE A 15 3.66 -6.93 11.20
N ARG A 16 4.41 -8.04 11.36
CA ARG A 16 5.89 -8.01 11.37
C ARG A 16 6.52 -7.49 10.09
N ARG A 17 5.84 -7.60 8.94
CA ARG A 17 6.32 -7.03 7.68
C ARG A 17 6.02 -5.54 7.63
N ALA A 18 4.82 -5.13 8.03
CA ALA A 18 4.42 -3.74 8.12
C ALA A 18 5.33 -2.93 9.08
N ASP A 19 5.66 -3.51 10.24
CA ASP A 19 6.59 -2.90 11.20
C ASP A 19 7.97 -2.65 10.57
N ARG A 20 8.46 -3.60 9.77
CA ARG A 20 9.74 -3.47 9.07
C ARG A 20 9.69 -2.41 7.97
N ASP A 21 8.60 -2.36 7.21
CA ASP A 21 8.41 -1.32 6.21
C ASP A 21 8.41 0.07 6.86
N MET A 22 7.70 0.24 7.99
CA MET A 22 7.71 1.48 8.76
C MET A 22 9.12 1.87 9.23
N GLN A 23 9.88 0.92 9.80
CA GLN A 23 11.26 1.16 10.24
C GLN A 23 12.18 1.57 9.09
N VAL A 24 12.01 0.98 7.90
CA VAL A 24 12.80 1.36 6.72
C VAL A 24 12.43 2.76 6.25
N ALA A 25 11.14 3.09 6.19
CA ALA A 25 10.70 4.46 5.85
C ALA A 25 11.29 5.50 6.80
N GLU A 26 11.23 5.27 8.11
CA GLU A 26 11.82 6.14 9.13
C GLU A 26 13.34 6.31 8.95
N LEU A 27 14.05 5.22 8.64
CA LEU A 27 15.49 5.26 8.40
C LEU A 27 15.84 6.09 7.16
N ILE A 28 15.05 5.95 6.08
CA ILE A 28 15.25 6.70 4.84
C ILE A 28 15.00 8.18 5.08
N VAL A 29 13.88 8.56 5.70
CA VAL A 29 13.55 9.96 6.00
C VAL A 29 14.65 10.61 6.84
N ARG A 30 15.23 9.89 7.80
CA ARG A 30 16.31 10.39 8.66
C ARG A 30 17.67 10.47 7.99
N SER A 31 18.05 9.45 7.23
CA SER A 31 19.43 9.29 6.73
C SER A 31 19.61 9.79 5.30
N SER A 32 18.55 9.70 4.49
CA SER A 32 18.55 9.97 3.05
C SER A 32 17.21 10.58 2.60
N PRO A 33 16.85 11.79 3.09
CA PRO A 33 15.55 12.40 2.79
C PRO A 33 15.30 12.67 1.29
N HIS A 34 16.36 12.68 0.47
CA HIS A 34 16.27 12.78 -0.99
C HIS A 34 15.68 11.52 -1.64
N LEU A 35 15.63 10.39 -0.93
CA LEU A 35 15.00 9.14 -1.37
C LEU A 35 13.54 9.05 -0.89
N TYR A 36 12.81 10.15 -0.99
CA TYR A 36 11.43 10.24 -0.48
C TYR A 36 10.48 9.27 -1.20
N GLU A 37 10.78 8.90 -2.45
CA GLU A 37 10.01 7.90 -3.21
C GLU A 37 10.10 6.51 -2.57
N ASP A 38 11.31 6.09 -2.16
CA ASP A 38 11.51 4.82 -1.46
C ASP A 38 10.86 4.85 -0.07
N ALA A 39 10.96 5.99 0.64
CA ALA A 39 10.26 6.17 1.91
C ALA A 39 8.74 6.05 1.74
N GLY A 40 8.18 6.72 0.73
CA GLY A 40 6.75 6.66 0.41
C GLY A 40 6.31 5.25 0.02
N PHE A 41 7.11 4.51 -0.75
CA PHE A 41 6.84 3.12 -1.08
C PHE A 41 6.74 2.26 0.18
N HIS A 42 7.68 2.41 1.11
CA HIS A 42 7.64 1.68 2.38
C HIS A 42 6.46 2.10 3.26
N CYS A 43 6.11 3.40 3.33
CA CYS A 43 4.90 3.85 4.01
C CYS A 43 3.64 3.20 3.42
N GLN A 44 3.49 3.20 2.09
CA GLN A 44 2.36 2.56 1.40
C GLN A 44 2.27 1.07 1.76
N GLN A 45 3.41 0.38 1.67
CA GLN A 45 3.53 -1.04 1.96
C GLN A 45 3.21 -1.38 3.42
N ALA A 46 3.56 -0.50 4.37
CA ALA A 46 3.20 -0.67 5.77
C ALA A 46 1.68 -0.57 5.96
N VAL A 47 1.06 0.51 5.45
CA VAL A 47 -0.39 0.75 5.58
C VAL A 47 -1.19 -0.39 4.93
N GLU A 48 -0.81 -0.82 3.71
CA GLU A 48 -1.49 -1.91 3.00
C GLU A 48 -1.51 -3.20 3.84
N LYS A 49 -0.38 -3.54 4.46
CA LYS A 49 -0.25 -4.76 5.27
C LYS A 49 -1.04 -4.68 6.56
N TYR A 50 -1.05 -3.52 7.23
CA TYR A 50 -1.88 -3.31 8.42
C TYR A 50 -3.37 -3.43 8.09
N LEU A 51 -3.86 -2.77 7.04
CA LEU A 51 -5.26 -2.87 6.62
C LEU A 51 -5.65 -4.31 6.30
N LYS A 52 -4.80 -5.05 5.58
CA LYS A 52 -5.01 -6.48 5.29
C LYS A 52 -5.01 -7.34 6.57
N ALA A 53 -4.17 -7.02 7.56
CA ALA A 53 -4.17 -7.71 8.83
C ALA A 53 -5.48 -7.51 9.60
N VAL A 54 -6.03 -6.28 9.60
CA VAL A 54 -7.34 -5.98 10.20
C VAL A 54 -8.46 -6.73 9.48
N LEU A 55 -8.48 -6.72 8.14
CA LEU A 55 -9.48 -7.46 7.35
C LEU A 55 -9.48 -8.96 7.70
N ILE A 56 -8.29 -9.59 7.74
CA ILE A 56 -8.18 -11.02 8.06
C ILE A 56 -8.63 -11.30 9.51
N THR A 57 -8.28 -10.43 10.44
CA THR A 57 -8.68 -10.55 11.85
C THR A 57 -10.20 -10.43 12.01
N ALA A 58 -10.84 -9.58 11.20
CA ALA A 58 -12.29 -9.43 11.14
C ALA A 58 -13.00 -10.56 10.37
N GLY A 59 -12.27 -11.55 9.85
CA GLY A 59 -12.85 -12.63 9.03
C GLY A 59 -13.27 -12.19 7.63
N LEU A 60 -12.81 -11.03 7.17
CA LEU A 60 -13.09 -10.47 5.86
C LEU A 60 -12.05 -10.89 4.83
N PRO A 61 -12.40 -10.95 3.53
CA PRO A 61 -11.43 -11.18 2.48
C PRO A 61 -10.43 -10.01 2.41
N ALA A 62 -9.15 -10.35 2.25
CA ALA A 62 -8.09 -9.38 1.95
C ALA A 62 -7.78 -9.43 0.45
N PRO A 63 -8.39 -8.55 -0.38
CA PRO A 63 -8.21 -8.60 -1.82
C PRO A 63 -6.75 -8.33 -2.23
N PHE A 64 -6.35 -8.92 -3.37
CA PHE A 64 -5.04 -8.66 -3.97
C PHE A 64 -5.09 -7.32 -4.73
N THR A 65 -4.97 -6.24 -3.98
CA THR A 65 -4.93 -4.85 -4.49
C THR A 65 -3.85 -4.06 -3.75
N HIS A 66 -3.32 -3.05 -4.42
CA HIS A 66 -2.43 -2.03 -3.87
C HIS A 66 -3.14 -0.73 -3.52
N SER A 67 -4.42 -0.60 -3.91
CA SER A 67 -5.22 0.58 -3.54
C SER A 67 -5.59 0.53 -2.06
N LEU A 68 -5.04 1.48 -1.31
CA LEU A 68 -5.35 1.62 0.12
C LEU A 68 -6.82 1.99 0.33
N VAL A 69 -7.36 2.85 -0.53
CA VAL A 69 -8.77 3.29 -0.50
C VAL A 69 -9.72 2.09 -0.63
N VAL A 70 -9.43 1.12 -1.51
CA VAL A 70 -10.27 -0.10 -1.64
C VAL A 70 -10.29 -0.92 -0.35
N LEU A 71 -9.15 -1.03 0.34
CA LEU A 71 -9.06 -1.74 1.62
C LEU A 71 -9.79 -0.99 2.73
N MET A 72 -9.65 0.33 2.78
CA MET A 72 -10.34 1.20 3.74
C MET A 72 -11.86 1.13 3.56
N ILE A 73 -12.35 1.21 2.31
CA ILE A 73 -13.79 1.08 2.00
C ILE A 73 -14.32 -0.27 2.47
N SER A 74 -13.57 -1.36 2.28
CA SER A 74 -13.96 -2.69 2.72
C SER A 74 -14.16 -2.76 4.25
N LEU A 75 -13.31 -2.06 5.01
CA LEU A 75 -13.43 -1.96 6.47
C LEU A 75 -14.61 -1.07 6.91
N CYS A 76 -14.84 0.05 6.22
CA CYS A 76 -15.99 0.93 6.45
C CYS A 76 -17.31 0.22 6.18
N GLN A 77 -17.42 -0.48 5.05
CA GLN A 77 -18.63 -1.22 4.66
C GLN A 77 -18.96 -2.35 5.64
N ALA A 78 -17.93 -2.97 6.23
CA ALA A 78 -18.10 -3.98 7.27
C ALA A 78 -18.34 -3.40 8.68
N GLY A 79 -18.35 -2.07 8.82
CA GLY A 79 -18.55 -1.38 10.11
C GLY A 79 -17.42 -1.61 11.12
N ILE A 80 -16.22 -1.99 10.66
CA ILE A 80 -15.09 -2.33 11.53
C ILE A 80 -14.32 -1.06 11.95
N ILE A 81 -14.04 -0.18 10.98
CA ILE A 81 -13.36 1.10 11.17
C ILE A 81 -14.10 2.15 10.36
N THR A 82 -14.22 3.36 10.89
CA THR A 82 -14.66 4.54 10.12
C THR A 82 -13.46 5.43 9.91
N PHE A 83 -13.22 5.80 8.65
CA PHE A 83 -12.18 6.75 8.27
C PHE A 83 -12.81 8.11 7.96
N MET A 84 -12.06 9.16 8.27
CA MET A 84 -12.36 10.52 7.87
C MET A 84 -11.97 10.76 6.41
N GLN A 85 -12.49 11.83 5.81
CA GLN A 85 -12.24 12.14 4.40
C GLN A 85 -10.75 12.45 4.13
N ASP A 86 -10.11 13.18 5.02
CA ASP A 86 -8.67 13.48 4.97
C ASP A 86 -7.82 12.22 4.99
N GLU A 87 -8.14 11.23 5.83
CA GLU A 87 -7.44 9.95 5.86
C GLU A 87 -7.56 9.20 4.51
N THR A 88 -8.72 9.28 3.84
CA THR A 88 -8.89 8.67 2.52
C THR A 88 -8.16 9.43 1.41
N ASP A 89 -8.05 10.76 1.53
CA ASP A 89 -7.31 11.59 0.60
C ASP A 89 -5.79 11.32 0.73
N GLU A 90 -5.28 11.23 1.96
CA GLU A 90 -3.89 10.84 2.24
C GLU A 90 -3.58 9.42 1.73
N ALA A 91 -4.49 8.47 1.93
CA ALA A 91 -4.34 7.12 1.41
C ALA A 91 -4.31 7.07 -0.13
N THR A 92 -4.98 8.00 -0.80
CA THR A 92 -4.91 8.15 -2.25
C THR A 92 -3.53 8.59 -2.68
N VAL A 93 -3.00 9.66 -2.07
CA VAL A 93 -1.63 10.14 -2.32
C VAL A 93 -0.61 9.03 -2.06
N LEU A 94 -0.77 8.28 -0.97
CA LEU A 94 0.13 7.21 -0.61
C LEU A 94 0.05 6.02 -1.58
N THR A 95 -1.11 5.78 -2.20
CA THR A 95 -1.29 4.73 -3.21
C THR A 95 -0.43 4.98 -4.45
N ASP A 96 -0.16 6.25 -4.80
CA ASP A 96 0.71 6.58 -5.94
C ASP A 96 2.16 6.13 -5.74
N PHE A 97 2.59 5.96 -4.49
CA PHE A 97 3.91 5.39 -4.17
C PHE A 97 3.95 3.85 -4.28
N ALA A 98 2.81 3.15 -4.40
CA ALA A 98 2.75 1.69 -4.44
C ALA A 98 3.41 1.10 -5.69
N VAL A 99 3.22 1.79 -6.81
CA VAL A 99 3.84 1.48 -8.09
C VAL A 99 4.98 2.48 -8.19
N GLY A 100 6.14 2.13 -7.62
CA GLY A 100 7.28 3.05 -7.61
C GLY A 100 7.39 3.74 -8.97
N LEU A 101 7.51 5.07 -8.98
CA LEU A 101 7.57 5.99 -10.13
C LEU A 101 8.72 5.70 -11.12
N ARG A 102 9.17 4.45 -11.18
CA ARG A 102 10.17 3.85 -12.07
C ARG A 102 9.81 3.93 -13.56
N TYR A 103 8.65 4.45 -13.94
CA TYR A 103 8.28 4.67 -15.34
C TYR A 103 8.35 6.14 -15.80
N GLU A 104 8.71 7.10 -14.94
CA GLU A 104 8.82 8.51 -15.37
C GLU A 104 10.20 8.90 -15.94
N LEU A 105 11.22 8.02 -15.85
CA LEU A 105 12.53 8.26 -16.48
C LEU A 105 12.70 7.60 -17.85
N THR A 106 11.76 6.79 -18.32
CA THR A 106 11.73 6.35 -19.71
C THR A 106 10.85 7.28 -20.52
N THR A 107 11.44 8.33 -21.11
CA THR A 107 10.90 8.94 -22.32
C THR A 107 10.54 7.79 -23.27
N PRO A 108 9.25 7.55 -23.61
CA PRO A 108 8.95 6.53 -24.60
C PRO A 108 9.69 6.90 -25.88
N PRO A 109 10.41 5.98 -26.56
CA PRO A 109 11.01 6.30 -27.84
C PRO A 109 9.90 6.84 -28.73
N ALA A 110 10.10 8.02 -29.30
CA ALA A 110 9.10 8.71 -30.10
C ALA A 110 8.44 7.72 -31.07
N SER A 111 7.18 7.37 -30.80
CA SER A 111 6.44 6.52 -31.72
C SER A 111 6.34 7.28 -33.03
N PRO A 112 6.78 6.71 -34.18
CA PRO A 112 6.56 7.37 -35.46
C PRO A 112 5.05 7.48 -35.66
N ARG A 113 4.58 8.71 -35.91
CA ARG A 113 3.17 8.97 -36.17
C ARG A 113 2.70 8.09 -37.33
N PRO A 114 1.56 7.39 -37.24
CA PRO A 114 1.01 6.74 -38.41
C PRO A 114 0.64 7.84 -39.41
N THR A 115 1.38 7.87 -40.52
CA THR A 115 0.99 8.62 -41.72
C THR A 115 -0.39 8.15 -42.16
N CYS A 116 -1.28 9.12 -42.33
CA CYS A 116 -2.63 9.05 -42.89
C CYS A 116 -3.02 7.70 -43.49
N TRP A 117 -4.00 7.04 -42.88
CA TRP A 117 -4.83 6.10 -43.61
C TRP A 117 -5.68 6.87 -44.63
N ARG A 118 -5.60 6.41 -45.88
CA ARG A 118 -6.29 6.92 -47.06
C ARG A 118 -7.46 6.00 -47.40
#